data_AF-A0A9D1G744-F1
#
_entry.id   AF-A0A9D1G744-F1
#
_cell.length_a   1.000
_cell.length_b   1.000
_cell.length_c   1.000
_cell.angle_alpha   90.00
_cell.angle_beta   90.00
_cell.angle_gamma   90.00
#
_symmetry.space_group_name_H-M   'P 1'
#
loop_
_entity.id
_entity.type
_entity.pdbx_description
1 polymer ?
#
loop_
_entity_poly.entity_id
_entity_poly.type
_entity_poly.pdbx_seq_one_letter_code
_entity_poly.pdbx_strand_id
1 'polypeptide(L)'
;MKKRLFGLALVLALCLTLLSVSALAADETYNLWVNGVQVTDANATDVLGDADEGATVYYDAESNTLTLNGATLDTAYGSSGGDSGVIYYTGQKELTVKAEGSNTITSETATGI
;
A
#
# COMPACT_ATOMS: atom_id res chain seq x y z
N MET A 1 -27.66 -38.14 -35.57
CA MET A 1 -26.65 -37.88 -34.51
C MET A 1 -25.92 -36.54 -34.66
N LYS A 2 -25.64 -36.04 -35.88
CA LYS A 2 -24.86 -34.80 -36.13
C LYS A 2 -25.46 -33.49 -35.58
N LYS A 3 -26.79 -33.35 -35.53
CA LYS A 3 -27.47 -32.12 -35.04
C LYS A 3 -27.34 -31.89 -33.52
N ARG A 4 -27.14 -32.97 -32.75
CA ARG A 4 -26.93 -32.90 -31.29
C ARG A 4 -25.49 -32.59 -30.92
N LEU A 5 -24.55 -32.91 -31.82
CA LEU A 5 -23.13 -32.57 -31.67
C LEU A 5 -22.88 -31.06 -31.86
N PHE A 6 -23.56 -30.43 -32.84
CA PHE A 6 -23.48 -28.99 -33.07
C PHE A 6 -24.06 -28.17 -31.91
N GLY A 7 -25.18 -28.60 -31.32
CA GLY A 7 -25.76 -27.93 -30.15
C GLY A 7 -24.86 -28.04 -28.91
N LEU A 8 -24.24 -29.19 -28.69
CA LEU A 8 -23.32 -29.39 -27.56
C LEU A 8 -22.05 -28.54 -27.71
N ALA A 9 -21.50 -28.43 -28.92
CA ALA A 9 -20.34 -27.59 -29.22
C ALA A 9 -20.64 -26.09 -29.01
N LEU A 10 -21.86 -25.63 -29.35
CA LEU A 10 -22.28 -24.25 -29.17
C LEU A 10 -22.47 -23.88 -27.69
N VAL A 11 -23.01 -24.81 -26.87
CA VAL A 11 -23.15 -24.61 -25.41
C VAL A 11 -21.79 -24.61 -24.71
N LEU A 12 -20.85 -25.48 -25.11
CA LEU A 12 -19.49 -25.48 -24.56
C LEU A 12 -18.75 -24.18 -24.92
N ALA A 13 -18.91 -23.69 -26.15
CA ALA A 13 -18.35 -22.41 -26.57
C ALA A 13 -18.95 -21.22 -25.80
N LEU A 14 -20.26 -21.25 -25.51
CA LEU A 14 -20.93 -20.23 -24.68
C LEU A 14 -20.44 -20.26 -23.23
N CYS A 15 -20.20 -21.45 -22.66
CA CYS A 15 -19.67 -21.61 -21.30
C CYS A 15 -18.22 -21.11 -21.14
N LEU A 16 -17.41 -21.17 -22.20
CA LEU A 16 -16.01 -20.73 -22.18
C LEU A 16 -15.86 -19.21 -22.35
N THR A 17 -16.82 -18.51 -22.96
CA THR A 17 -16.77 -17.05 -23.15
C THR A 17 -17.39 -16.25 -22.00
N LEU A 18 -18.08 -16.91 -21.07
CA LEU A 18 -18.71 -16.27 -19.90
C LEU A 18 -17.80 -16.23 -18.67
N LEU A 19 -16.62 -16.84 -18.73
CA LEU A 19 -15.58 -16.66 -17.71
C LEU A 19 -14.85 -15.35 -17.99
N SER A 20 -15.53 -14.22 -17.74
CA SER A 20 -14.87 -12.95 -17.54
C SER A 20 -14.00 -13.09 -16.31
N VAL A 21 -12.72 -13.45 -16.50
CA VAL A 21 -11.73 -13.44 -15.43
C VAL A 21 -11.41 -11.99 -15.13
N SER A 22 -12.27 -11.34 -14.34
CA SER A 22 -11.89 -10.15 -13.61
C SER A 22 -10.87 -10.60 -12.57
N ALA A 23 -9.60 -10.59 -12.95
CA ALA A 23 -8.51 -10.68 -12.01
C ALA A 23 -8.63 -9.45 -11.10
N LEU A 24 -9.14 -9.65 -9.89
CA LEU A 24 -9.06 -8.66 -8.83
C LEU A 24 -7.57 -8.58 -8.51
N ALA A 25 -6.87 -7.58 -9.06
CA ALA A 25 -5.52 -7.27 -8.62
C ALA A 25 -5.64 -6.96 -7.14
N ALA A 26 -5.01 -7.78 -6.30
CA ALA A 26 -4.83 -7.41 -4.90
C ALA A 26 -3.90 -6.19 -4.91
N ASP A 27 -4.29 -5.11 -4.23
CA ASP A 27 -3.43 -3.93 -4.07
C ASP A 27 -2.09 -4.39 -3.49
N GLU A 28 -0.97 -3.98 -4.10
CA GLU A 28 0.33 -4.35 -3.57
C GLU A 28 0.53 -3.66 -2.22
N THR A 29 0.97 -4.44 -1.23
CA THR A 29 1.36 -3.93 0.09
C THR A 29 2.85 -3.66 0.09
N TYR A 30 3.24 -2.48 0.56
CA TYR A 30 4.65 -2.13 0.71
C TYR A 30 5.15 -2.53 2.11
N ASN A 31 6.44 -2.84 2.20
CA ASN A 31 7.15 -3.08 3.46
C ASN A 31 7.50 -1.74 4.15
N LEU A 32 6.51 -0.85 4.22
CA LEU A 32 6.60 0.50 4.76
C LEU A 32 5.36 0.78 5.59
N TRP A 33 5.57 1.23 6.82
CA TRP A 33 4.56 1.77 7.71
C TRP A 33 4.90 3.20 8.06
N VAL A 34 3.89 4.07 8.07
CA VAL A 34 4.02 5.49 8.43
C VAL A 34 2.91 5.81 9.41
N ASN A 35 3.26 6.32 10.59
CA ASN A 35 2.31 6.66 11.64
C ASN A 35 1.37 5.50 12.01
N GLY A 36 1.89 4.26 12.02
CA GLY A 36 1.11 3.04 12.24
C GLY A 36 0.31 2.53 11.05
N VAL A 37 0.22 3.30 9.94
CA VAL A 37 -0.53 2.92 8.73
C VAL A 37 0.40 2.20 7.76
N GLN A 38 -0.02 1.02 7.28
CA GLN A 38 0.72 0.32 6.23
C GLN A 38 0.48 0.99 4.87
N VAL A 39 1.55 1.22 4.12
CA VAL A 39 1.48 1.76 2.77
C VAL A 39 1.12 0.65 1.78
N THR A 40 0.21 0.96 0.87
CA THR A 40 -0.33 0.10 -0.18
C THR A 40 -0.51 0.92 -1.46
N ASP A 41 -0.72 0.29 -2.61
CA ASP A 41 -1.05 1.02 -3.85
C ASP A 41 -2.25 1.96 -3.69
N ALA A 42 -3.26 1.54 -2.91
CA ALA A 42 -4.50 2.28 -2.73
C ALA A 42 -4.34 3.59 -1.95
N ASN A 43 -3.35 3.67 -1.04
CA ASN A 43 -3.08 4.86 -0.22
C ASN A 43 -1.71 5.47 -0.47
N ALA A 44 -0.92 4.99 -1.43
CA ALA A 44 0.43 5.50 -1.69
C ALA A 44 0.42 7.00 -2.01
N THR A 45 -0.61 7.53 -2.67
CA THR A 45 -0.71 8.97 -2.98
C THR A 45 -1.16 9.84 -1.81
N ASP A 46 -1.69 9.22 -0.74
CA ASP A 46 -2.21 9.88 0.46
C ASP A 46 -2.23 8.86 1.62
N VAL A 47 -1.08 8.70 2.27
CA VAL A 47 -0.84 7.60 3.22
C VAL A 47 -1.67 7.76 4.49
N LEU A 48 -1.87 9.01 4.93
CA LEU A 48 -2.55 9.34 6.17
C LEU A 48 -4.03 9.69 5.96
N GLY A 49 -4.44 10.03 4.74
CA GLY A 49 -5.80 10.46 4.45
C GLY A 49 -6.17 11.71 5.26
N ASP A 50 -7.43 11.78 5.69
CA ASP A 50 -7.95 12.90 6.48
C ASP A 50 -7.28 13.07 7.86
N ALA A 51 -6.40 12.15 8.29
CA ALA A 51 -5.73 12.20 9.59
C ALA A 51 -4.57 13.22 9.65
N ASP A 52 -4.11 13.73 8.52
CA ASP A 52 -2.88 14.53 8.45
C ASP A 52 -3.09 16.05 8.64
N GLU A 53 -4.31 16.48 9.00
CA GLU A 53 -4.71 17.87 9.29
C GLU A 53 -4.26 18.89 8.20
N GLY A 54 -4.17 18.45 6.94
CA GLY A 54 -3.75 19.29 5.82
C GLY A 54 -2.25 19.25 5.53
N ALA A 55 -1.51 18.33 6.14
CA ALA A 55 -0.22 17.90 5.67
C ALA A 55 -0.35 17.11 4.35
N THR A 56 0.77 16.62 3.83
CA THR A 56 0.74 15.68 2.72
C THR A 56 1.81 14.63 2.96
N VAL A 57 1.39 13.37 3.01
CA VAL A 57 2.28 12.23 3.10
C VAL A 57 1.98 11.27 1.96
N TYR A 58 2.95 11.06 1.08
CA TYR A 58 2.79 10.15 -0.05
C TYR A 58 4.08 9.39 -0.33
N TYR A 59 3.94 8.23 -0.92
CA TYR A 59 5.01 7.31 -1.27
C TYR A 59 5.00 7.03 -2.78
N ASP A 60 6.18 7.15 -3.39
CA ASP A 60 6.43 6.82 -4.79
C ASP A 60 7.25 5.51 -4.84
N ALA A 61 6.61 4.44 -5.34
CA ALA A 61 7.20 3.11 -5.41
C ALA A 61 8.28 2.96 -6.50
N GLU A 62 8.23 3.78 -7.57
CA GLU A 62 9.20 3.74 -8.66
C GLU A 62 10.57 4.23 -8.16
N SER A 63 10.57 5.36 -7.44
CA SER A 63 11.75 5.95 -6.85
C SER A 63 12.08 5.44 -5.44
N ASN A 64 11.17 4.70 -4.82
CA ASN A 64 11.22 4.28 -3.42
C ASN A 64 11.40 5.49 -2.47
N THR A 65 10.58 6.53 -2.65
CA THR A 65 10.65 7.79 -1.91
C THR A 65 9.37 8.06 -1.14
N LEU A 66 9.48 8.27 0.17
CA LEU A 66 8.42 8.79 1.04
C LEU A 66 8.60 10.31 1.17
N THR A 67 7.60 11.10 0.80
CA THR A 67 7.61 12.55 0.98
C THR A 67 6.72 12.94 2.16
N LEU A 68 7.26 13.78 3.05
CA LEU A 68 6.54 14.38 4.17
C LEU A 68 6.47 15.88 3.96
N ASN A 69 5.28 16.47 3.95
CA ASN A 69 5.10 17.91 3.87
C ASN A 69 4.17 18.42 4.97
N GLY A 70 4.71 19.11 5.98
CA GLY A 70 3.93 19.63 7.10
C GLY A 70 3.44 18.55 8.08
N ALA A 71 3.97 17.34 8.01
CA ALA A 71 3.44 16.18 8.72
C ALA A 71 3.81 16.18 10.21
N THR A 72 2.85 15.80 11.05
CA THR A 72 3.08 15.48 12.47
C THR A 72 2.82 13.99 12.67
N LEU A 73 3.88 13.24 12.95
CA LEU A 73 3.83 11.78 13.14
C LEU A 73 4.21 11.44 14.57
N ASP A 74 3.40 10.64 15.26
CA ASP A 74 3.58 10.30 16.67
C ASP A 74 3.31 8.82 17.01
N THR A 75 2.75 8.07 16.06
CA THR A 75 2.28 6.71 16.28
C THR A 75 3.23 5.72 15.63
N ALA A 76 3.91 4.90 16.43
CA ALA A 76 4.80 3.86 15.92
C ALA A 76 4.06 2.59 15.48
N TYR A 77 4.52 1.98 14.39
CA TYR A 77 4.21 0.57 14.10
C TYR A 77 5.19 -0.34 14.86
N GLY A 78 4.69 -1.43 15.44
CA GLY A 78 5.52 -2.45 16.11
C GLY A 78 4.70 -3.38 17.01
N SER A 79 5.30 -4.51 17.41
CA SER A 79 4.72 -5.46 18.37
C SER A 79 5.53 -5.44 19.67
N SER A 80 4.88 -5.67 20.81
CA SER A 80 5.51 -5.75 22.12
C SER A 80 6.73 -6.70 22.09
N GLY A 81 7.93 -6.13 22.27
CA GLY A 81 9.20 -6.87 22.31
C GLY A 81 9.93 -7.04 20.97
N GLY A 82 9.46 -6.43 19.88
CA GLY A 82 10.14 -6.37 18.58
C GLY A 82 10.55 -4.94 18.20
N ASP A 83 11.16 -4.80 17.02
CA ASP A 83 11.50 -3.49 16.45
C ASP A 83 10.21 -2.68 16.17
N SER A 84 10.28 -1.39 16.46
CA SER A 84 9.20 -0.43 16.21
C SER A 84 9.76 0.87 15.63
N GLY A 85 8.91 1.61 14.94
CA GLY A 85 9.25 2.92 14.39
C GLY A 85 8.02 3.69 13.93
N VAL A 86 8.10 5.03 13.98
CA VAL A 86 7.06 5.92 13.45
C VAL A 86 7.03 5.84 11.92
N ILE A 87 8.20 5.76 11.30
CA ILE A 87 8.40 5.28 9.94
C ILE A 87 9.16 3.96 10.04
N TYR A 88 8.50 2.86 9.70
CA TYR A 88 9.11 1.53 9.78
C TYR A 88 9.20 0.92 8.39
N TYR A 89 10.43 0.63 7.96
CA TYR A 89 10.70 0.12 6.62
C TYR A 89 11.58 -1.12 6.67
N THR A 90 11.13 -2.19 6.02
CA THR A 90 11.82 -3.49 5.94
C THR A 90 12.02 -3.96 4.49
N GLY A 91 11.89 -3.05 3.53
CA GLY A 91 12.16 -3.35 2.12
C GLY A 91 13.65 -3.52 1.83
N GLN A 92 13.96 -4.17 0.72
CA GLN A 92 15.34 -4.55 0.37
C GLN A 92 16.16 -3.44 -0.31
N LYS A 93 15.50 -2.38 -0.78
CA LYS A 93 16.14 -1.21 -1.40
C LYS A 93 16.26 -0.08 -0.39
N GLU A 94 17.17 0.85 -0.60
CA GLU A 94 17.24 2.08 0.21
C GLU A 94 15.94 2.88 0.08
N LEU A 95 15.32 3.24 1.20
CA LEU A 95 14.20 4.17 1.26
C LEU A 95 14.74 5.60 1.37
N THR A 96 14.31 6.48 0.46
CA THR A 96 14.54 7.92 0.63
C THR A 96 13.36 8.53 1.38
N VAL A 97 13.63 9.30 2.43
CA VAL A 97 12.61 10.15 3.09
C VAL A 97 12.90 11.60 2.75
N LYS A 98 12.00 12.22 1.98
CA LYS A 98 12.08 13.61 1.56
C LYS A 98 11.21 14.47 2.46
N ALA A 99 11.83 15.39 3.19
CA ALA A 99 11.12 16.34 4.05
C ALA A 99 10.94 17.69 3.34
N GLU A 100 9.70 18.14 3.23
CA GLU A 100 9.28 19.45 2.72
C GLU A 100 8.52 20.20 3.83
N GLY A 101 8.62 21.52 3.86
CA GLY A 101 7.99 22.30 4.93
C GLY A 101 8.52 21.96 6.34
N SER A 102 7.65 22.06 7.34
CA SER A 102 7.99 21.77 8.75
C SER A 102 7.34 20.46 9.18
N ASN A 103 8.16 19.41 9.33
CA ASN A 103 7.69 18.09 9.77
C ASN A 103 8.15 17.83 11.20
N THR A 104 7.30 17.18 11.99
CA THR A 104 7.62 16.72 13.35
C THR A 104 7.41 15.22 13.42
N ILE A 105 8.41 14.50 13.92
CA ILE A 105 8.33 13.06 14.19
C ILE A 105 8.65 12.86 15.67
N THR A 106 7.70 12.30 16.40
CA THR A 106 7.82 12.01 17.84
C THR A 106 7.73 10.50 18.03
N SER A 107 8.70 9.92 18.73
CA SER A 107 8.63 8.50 19.11
C SER A 107 8.38 8.40 20.62
N GLU A 108 7.27 7.79 21.02
CA GLU A 108 6.93 7.58 22.44
C GLU A 108 7.77 6.46 23.09
N THR A 109 8.46 5.66 22.27
CA THR A 109 9.36 4.57 22.69
C THR A 109 10.78 4.84 22.22
N ALA A 110 11.81 4.36 22.94
CA ALA A 110 13.22 4.61 22.60
C ALA A 110 13.71 3.89 21.31
N THR A 111 12.81 3.41 20.46
CA THR A 111 13.07 2.59 19.28
C THR A 111 12.53 3.29 18.04
N GLY A 112 13.44 3.63 17.11
CA GLY A 112 13.15 4.06 15.74
C GLY A 112 12.52 5.45 15.54
N ILE A 113 12.89 6.08 14.43
CA ILE A 113 12.13 7.13 13.73
C ILE A 113 11.88 6.65 12.31
#